data_AF-A0A838VG06-F1
#
_entry.id   AF-A0A838VG06-F1
#
_cell.length_a   1.000
_cell.length_b   1.000
_cell.length_c   1.000
_cell.angle_alpha   90.00
_cell.angle_beta   90.00
_cell.angle_gamma   90.00
#
_symmetry.space_group_name_H-M   'P 1'
#
loop_
_entity.id
_entity.type
_entity.pdbx_description
1 polymer ?
#
loop_
_entity_poly.entity_id
_entity_poly.type
_entity_poly.pdbx_seq_one_letter_code
_entity_poly.pdbx_strand_id
1 'polypeptide(L)'
;MEEYERKMSELTEGLERISLWLKKNRPDIASQLRPGLSREEIDAEAHILPFKLPEEIYELYQWRDGSSDNFLFERYDFMSLHAAVSAYSEQMSELRYNEREEVKFFEFSFPIFKLWYQGDVFYTIVPDKPGENIIRMFEE
;
A
#
# COMPACT_ATOMS: atom_id res chain seq x y z
N MET A 1 -28.48 18.04 17.98
CA MET A 1 -27.56 16.90 17.81
C MET A 1 -26.76 17.22 16.58
N GLU A 2 -25.59 17.85 16.77
CA GLU A 2 -24.67 18.14 15.68
C GLU A 2 -23.93 16.84 15.37
N GLU A 3 -24.28 16.26 14.23
CA GLU A 3 -23.60 15.14 13.61
C GLU A 3 -22.18 15.61 13.30
N TYR A 4 -21.22 15.05 14.04
CA TYR A 4 -19.80 15.31 13.86
C TYR A 4 -19.43 14.77 12.47
N GLU A 5 -19.46 15.63 11.45
CA GLU A 5 -18.82 15.34 10.16
C GLU A 5 -17.36 15.02 10.47
N ARG A 6 -17.05 13.71 10.52
CA ARG A 6 -15.68 13.25 10.56
C ARG A 6 -15.09 13.69 9.23
N LYS A 7 -14.34 14.80 9.24
CA LYS A 7 -13.65 15.31 8.06
C LYS A 7 -12.87 14.15 7.44
N MET A 8 -13.27 13.76 6.23
CA MET A 8 -12.58 12.72 5.48
C MET A 8 -11.12 13.14 5.29
N SER A 9 -10.19 12.19 5.34
CA SER A 9 -8.80 12.50 5.05
C SER A 9 -8.65 12.93 3.59
N GLU A 10 -7.61 13.70 3.28
CA GLU A 10 -7.29 14.08 1.89
C GLU A 10 -7.12 12.84 0.99
N LEU A 11 -6.60 11.74 1.55
CA LEU A 11 -6.50 10.45 0.88
C LEU A 11 -7.89 9.90 0.54
N THR A 12 -8.78 9.77 1.53
CA THR A 12 -10.11 9.20 1.32
C THR A 12 -10.91 10.01 0.30
N GLU A 13 -10.82 11.35 0.32
CA GLU A 13 -11.40 12.22 -0.70
C GLU A 13 -10.83 11.93 -2.10
N GLY A 14 -9.52 11.74 -2.21
CA GLY A 14 -8.85 11.36 -3.45
C GLY A 14 -9.31 10.00 -3.98
N LEU A 15 -9.39 9.00 -3.10
CA LEU A 15 -9.82 7.63 -3.43
C LEU A 15 -11.28 7.60 -3.91
N GLU A 16 -12.16 8.41 -3.32
CA GLU A 16 -13.54 8.54 -3.79
C GLU A 16 -13.62 9.17 -5.18
N ARG A 17 -12.81 10.21 -5.45
CA ARG A 17 -12.73 10.81 -6.79
C ARG A 17 -12.25 9.81 -7.84
N ILE A 18 -11.26 8.99 -7.50
CA ILE A 18 -10.77 7.90 -8.36
C ILE A 18 -11.88 6.88 -8.61
N SER A 19 -12.57 6.44 -7.56
CA SER A 19 -13.70 5.50 -7.64
C SER A 19 -14.81 5.99 -8.56
N LEU A 20 -15.22 7.25 -8.43
CA LEU A 20 -16.22 7.88 -9.28
C LEU A 20 -15.77 7.97 -10.74
N TRP A 21 -14.51 8.35 -10.96
CA TRP A 21 -13.96 8.44 -12.31
C TRP A 21 -13.86 7.07 -12.98
N LEU A 22 -13.39 6.04 -12.27
CA LEU A 22 -13.29 4.67 -12.78
C LEU A 22 -14.67 4.11 -13.14
N LYS A 23 -15.65 4.21 -12.25
CA LYS A 23 -17.02 3.75 -12.51
C LYS A 23 -17.63 4.38 -13.76
N LYS A 24 -17.32 5.66 -14.03
CA LYS A 24 -17.84 6.40 -15.18
C LYS A 24 -17.08 6.12 -16.48
N ASN A 25 -15.75 6.06 -16.43
CA ASN A 25 -14.91 6.09 -17.64
C ASN A 25 -14.23 4.76 -17.95
N ARG A 26 -13.98 3.93 -16.94
CA ARG A 26 -13.27 2.64 -17.02
C ARG A 26 -13.93 1.58 -16.12
N PRO A 27 -15.21 1.23 -16.38
CA PRO A 27 -15.93 0.24 -15.56
C PRO A 27 -15.27 -1.15 -15.60
N ASP A 28 -14.54 -1.45 -16.68
CA ASP A 28 -13.67 -2.61 -16.81
C ASP A 28 -12.62 -2.65 -15.68
N ILE A 29 -11.88 -1.56 -15.47
CA ILE A 29 -10.90 -1.45 -14.37
C ILE A 29 -11.60 -1.41 -13.01
N ALA A 30 -12.71 -0.67 -12.89
CA ALA A 30 -13.45 -0.59 -11.63
C ALA A 30 -13.91 -1.96 -11.12
N SER A 31 -14.18 -2.90 -12.02
CA SER A 31 -14.58 -4.27 -11.68
C SER A 31 -13.44 -5.18 -11.21
N GLN A 32 -12.19 -4.80 -11.49
CA GLN A 32 -10.98 -5.55 -11.12
C GLN A 32 -10.45 -5.18 -9.72
N LEU A 33 -10.97 -4.08 -9.15
CA LEU A 33 -10.67 -3.65 -7.80
C LEU A 33 -11.27 -4.63 -6.78
N ARG A 34 -10.43 -5.23 -5.95
CA ARG A 34 -10.87 -6.15 -4.91
C ARG A 34 -11.67 -5.39 -3.84
N PRO A 35 -12.66 -6.01 -3.18
CA PRO A 35 -13.32 -5.39 -2.04
C PRO A 35 -12.30 -4.89 -1.01
N GLY A 36 -12.59 -3.78 -0.35
CA GLY A 36 -11.77 -3.31 0.77
C GLY A 36 -11.92 -4.20 2.00
N LEU A 37 -10.93 -4.15 2.88
CA LEU A 37 -10.84 -4.94 4.11
C LEU A 37 -11.44 -4.19 5.31
N SER A 38 -11.83 -4.93 6.34
CA SER A 38 -12.07 -4.34 7.67
C SER A 38 -10.74 -4.05 8.38
N ARG A 39 -10.79 -3.24 9.44
CA ARG A 39 -9.58 -3.00 10.25
C ARG A 39 -9.09 -4.28 10.91
N GLU A 40 -10.00 -5.12 11.35
CA GLU A 40 -9.68 -6.40 11.99
C GLU A 40 -9.00 -7.36 11.00
N GLU A 41 -9.42 -7.37 9.73
CA GLU A 41 -8.76 -8.12 8.67
C GLU A 41 -7.34 -7.58 8.41
N ILE A 42 -7.18 -6.25 8.36
CA ILE A 42 -5.88 -5.60 8.18
C ILE A 42 -4.96 -5.92 9.35
N ASP A 43 -5.44 -5.79 10.59
CA ASP A 43 -4.68 -6.08 11.81
C ASP A 43 -4.27 -7.56 11.88
N ALA A 44 -5.17 -8.46 11.52
CA ALA A 44 -4.91 -9.90 11.50
C ALA A 44 -3.85 -10.27 10.46
N GLU A 45 -3.79 -9.59 9.33
CA GLU A 45 -2.78 -9.86 8.30
C GLU A 45 -1.44 -9.18 8.59
N ALA A 46 -1.47 -7.95 9.09
CA ALA A 46 -0.29 -7.15 9.41
C ALA A 46 0.40 -7.56 10.72
N HIS A 47 -0.14 -8.51 11.49
CA HIS A 47 0.37 -8.89 12.82
C HIS A 47 1.84 -9.35 12.85
N ILE A 48 2.38 -9.80 11.71
CA ILE A 48 3.78 -10.24 11.59
C ILE A 48 4.76 -9.08 11.33
N LEU A 49 4.26 -7.89 11.00
CA LEU A 49 5.10 -6.73 10.73
C LEU A 49 5.72 -6.22 12.04
N PRO A 50 7.00 -5.81 12.05
CA PRO A 50 7.63 -5.27 13.25
C PRO A 50 7.23 -3.81 13.54
N PHE A 51 6.32 -3.23 12.75
CA PHE A 51 5.82 -1.87 12.88
C PHE A 51 4.31 -1.84 12.70
N LYS A 52 3.70 -0.72 13.14
CA LYS A 52 2.28 -0.45 12.89
C LYS A 52 2.13 0.24 11.54
N LEU A 53 1.09 -0.14 10.80
CA LEU A 53 0.70 0.58 9.61
C LEU A 53 0.13 1.96 9.99
N PRO A 54 0.44 3.04 9.25
CA PRO A 54 -0.15 4.35 9.49
C PRO A 54 -1.62 4.37 9.05
N GLU A 55 -2.38 5.35 9.53
CA GLU A 55 -3.84 5.44 9.30
C GLU A 55 -4.18 5.48 7.80
N GLU A 56 -3.37 6.16 7.01
CA GLU A 56 -3.51 6.27 5.56
C GLU A 56 -3.47 4.89 4.87
N ILE A 57 -2.77 3.92 5.45
CA ILE A 57 -2.72 2.55 4.93
C ILE A 57 -3.97 1.77 5.28
N TYR A 58 -4.53 1.98 6.47
CA TYR A 58 -5.85 1.46 6.76
C TYR A 58 -6.86 2.05 5.78
N GLU A 59 -6.89 3.36 5.58
CA GLU A 59 -7.80 4.01 4.63
C GLU A 59 -7.68 3.45 3.21
N LEU A 60 -6.45 3.21 2.74
CA LEU A 60 -6.19 2.65 1.41
C LEU A 60 -6.72 1.21 1.26
N TYR A 61 -6.43 0.31 2.22
CA TYR A 61 -6.87 -1.09 2.15
C TYR A 61 -8.35 -1.27 2.53
N GLN A 62 -8.91 -0.38 3.35
CA GLN A 62 -10.36 -0.31 3.57
C GLN A 62 -11.10 0.19 2.33
N TRP A 63 -10.44 0.99 1.48
CA TRP A 63 -10.98 1.35 0.17
C TRP A 63 -10.98 0.14 -0.75
N ARG A 64 -9.81 -0.48 -1.00
CA ARG A 64 -9.65 -1.64 -1.89
C ARG A 64 -8.45 -2.50 -1.51
N ASP A 65 -8.60 -3.82 -1.54
CA ASP A 65 -7.50 -4.78 -1.33
C ASP A 65 -6.68 -5.03 -2.61
N GLY A 66 -6.16 -3.98 -3.21
CA GLY A 66 -5.45 -4.09 -4.48
C GLY A 66 -6.35 -4.29 -5.70
N SER A 67 -5.74 -4.67 -6.81
CA SER A 67 -6.41 -4.99 -8.07
C SER A 67 -5.94 -6.34 -8.63
N SER A 68 -6.78 -6.97 -9.44
CA SER A 68 -6.40 -8.16 -10.22
C SER A 68 -5.67 -7.84 -11.53
N ASP A 69 -5.52 -6.55 -11.87
CA ASP A 69 -4.94 -6.08 -13.11
C ASP A 69 -4.17 -4.76 -12.88
N ASN A 70 -3.19 -4.51 -13.75
CA ASN A 70 -2.04 -3.64 -13.52
C ASN A 70 -2.29 -2.18 -13.97
N PHE A 71 -3.53 -1.89 -14.38
CA PHE A 71 -3.85 -0.64 -15.07
C PHE A 71 -4.46 0.43 -14.17
N LEU A 72 -4.59 0.18 -12.85
CA LEU A 72 -5.14 1.21 -11.97
C LEU A 72 -4.25 2.44 -11.90
N PHE A 73 -2.93 2.21 -11.92
CA PHE A 73 -1.89 3.22 -11.84
C PHE A 73 -0.85 3.02 -12.95
N GLU A 74 -1.32 2.81 -14.18
CA GLU A 74 -0.55 2.58 -15.42
C GLU A 74 0.48 1.46 -15.40
N ARG A 75 1.55 1.63 -14.61
CA ARG A 75 2.71 0.74 -14.47
C ARG A 75 2.85 0.14 -13.07
N TYR A 76 1.97 0.52 -12.15
CA TYR A 76 2.02 0.08 -10.77
C TYR A 76 0.84 -0.82 -10.43
N ASP A 77 1.19 -1.98 -9.90
CA ASP A 77 0.24 -2.94 -9.35
C ASP A 77 -0.05 -2.51 -7.93
N PHE A 78 -1.31 -2.17 -7.67
CA PHE A 78 -1.76 -2.01 -6.29
C PHE A 78 -1.91 -3.41 -5.70
N MET A 79 -0.96 -3.77 -4.83
CA MET A 79 -0.88 -5.10 -4.24
C MET A 79 -2.04 -5.29 -3.26
N SER A 80 -2.54 -6.53 -3.15
CA SER A 80 -3.34 -6.90 -1.97
C SER A 80 -2.46 -6.88 -0.72
N LEU A 81 -3.07 -6.65 0.43
CA LEU A 81 -2.36 -6.59 1.71
C LEU A 81 -1.53 -7.85 1.95
N HIS A 82 -2.09 -9.02 1.66
CA HIS A 82 -1.39 -10.30 1.68
C HIS A 82 -0.08 -10.31 0.89
N ALA A 83 -0.13 -9.78 -0.33
CA ALA A 83 1.02 -9.76 -1.22
C ALA A 83 2.08 -8.77 -0.72
N ALA A 84 1.64 -7.61 -0.20
CA ALA A 84 2.53 -6.61 0.40
C ALA A 84 3.26 -7.16 1.65
N VAL A 85 2.53 -7.84 2.53
CA VAL A 85 3.10 -8.50 3.73
C VAL A 85 4.06 -9.63 3.37
N SER A 86 3.71 -10.42 2.34
CA SER A 86 4.59 -11.49 1.83
C SER A 86 5.88 -10.92 1.24
N ALA A 87 5.78 -9.90 0.39
CA ALA A 87 6.93 -9.22 -0.22
C ALA A 87 7.85 -8.59 0.83
N TYR A 88 7.28 -7.96 1.87
CA TYR A 88 8.06 -7.46 3.00
C TYR A 88 8.86 -8.58 3.69
N SER A 89 8.20 -9.71 3.95
CA SER A 89 8.81 -10.84 4.64
C SER A 89 9.96 -11.46 3.83
N GLU A 90 9.77 -11.58 2.51
CA GLU A 90 10.80 -12.05 1.57
C GLU A 90 11.99 -11.10 1.53
N GLN A 91 11.75 -9.79 1.35
CA GLN A 91 12.79 -8.76 1.36
C GLN A 91 13.63 -8.79 2.64
N MET A 92 12.96 -8.93 3.81
CA MET A 92 13.66 -8.99 5.09
C MET A 92 14.47 -10.27 5.27
N SER A 93 14.03 -11.39 4.72
CA SER A 93 14.78 -12.66 4.71
C SER A 93 16.08 -12.51 3.91
N GLU A 94 16.01 -11.92 2.72
CA GLU A 94 17.17 -11.72 1.84
C GLU A 94 18.18 -10.74 2.41
N LEU A 95 17.72 -9.63 3.00
CA LEU A 95 18.61 -8.64 3.61
C LEU A 95 19.35 -9.19 4.83
N ARG A 96 18.69 -10.02 5.65
CA ARG A 96 19.33 -10.71 6.79
C ARG A 96 20.37 -11.72 6.34
N TYR A 97 20.13 -12.42 5.23
CA TYR A 97 21.09 -13.39 4.68
C TYR A 97 22.38 -12.72 4.15
N ASN A 98 22.26 -11.52 3.59
CA ASN A 98 23.36 -10.82 2.92
C ASN A 98 24.13 -9.81 3.82
N GLU A 99 23.87 -9.76 5.14
CA GLU A 99 24.51 -8.86 6.12
C GLU A 99 24.63 -7.39 5.68
N ARG A 100 23.63 -6.85 4.97
CA ARG A 100 23.71 -5.49 4.41
C ARG A 100 23.43 -4.40 5.46
N GLU A 101 24.19 -3.31 5.45
CA GLU A 101 23.88 -2.11 6.28
C GLU A 101 22.51 -1.50 5.95
N GLU A 102 21.98 -1.79 4.75
CA GLU A 102 20.70 -1.32 4.23
C GLU A 102 19.48 -1.87 4.98
N VAL A 103 19.65 -2.93 5.79
CA VAL A 103 18.58 -3.59 6.57
C VAL A 103 17.75 -2.59 7.38
N LYS A 104 18.39 -1.57 7.98
CA LYS A 104 17.70 -0.59 8.84
C LYS A 104 16.68 0.27 8.10
N PHE A 105 16.90 0.52 6.80
CA PHE A 105 15.98 1.34 6.02
C PHE A 105 14.76 0.52 5.59
N PHE A 106 15.01 -0.72 5.13
CA PHE A 106 13.97 -1.62 4.66
C PHE A 106 13.14 -2.25 5.79
N GLU A 107 13.69 -2.33 7.00
CA GLU A 107 12.98 -2.83 8.19
C GLU A 107 11.68 -2.06 8.46
N PHE A 108 11.60 -0.79 8.05
CA PHE A 108 10.41 0.04 8.22
C PHE A 108 9.70 0.37 6.89
N SER A 109 10.02 -0.34 5.82
CA SER A 109 9.54 -0.01 4.48
C SER A 109 8.45 -0.99 4.05
N PHE A 110 7.21 -0.54 3.85
CA PHE A 110 6.08 -1.43 3.52
C PHE A 110 5.66 -1.37 2.04
N PRO A 111 5.83 -2.44 1.23
CA PRO A 111 5.70 -2.40 -0.22
C PRO A 111 4.24 -2.49 -0.69
N ILE A 112 3.62 -1.35 -1.02
CA ILE A 112 2.18 -1.28 -1.38
C ILE A 112 1.95 -1.36 -2.89
N PHE A 113 2.90 -0.80 -3.66
CA PHE A 113 2.85 -0.80 -5.11
C PHE A 113 4.09 -1.49 -5.68
N LYS A 114 3.89 -2.33 -6.70
CA LYS A 114 4.95 -3.00 -7.44
C LYS A 114 5.02 -2.47 -8.87
N LEU A 115 6.20 -2.10 -9.35
CA LEU A 115 6.42 -1.72 -10.75
C LEU A 115 6.48 -2.95 -11.66
N TRP A 116 5.85 -2.87 -12.83
CA TRP A 116 5.77 -4.00 -13.78
C TRP A 116 6.99 -4.19 -14.69
N TYR A 117 8.06 -3.39 -14.58
CA TYR A 117 9.19 -3.41 -15.53
C TYR A 117 10.50 -3.82 -14.84
N GLN A 118 11.13 -4.89 -15.35
CA GLN A 118 12.42 -5.51 -14.96
C GLN A 118 13.06 -4.94 -13.68
N GLY A 119 12.87 -5.68 -12.59
CA GLY A 119 13.33 -5.32 -11.24
C GLY A 119 12.14 -5.11 -10.32
N ASP A 120 12.18 -5.71 -9.13
CA ASP A 120 11.11 -5.59 -8.14
C ASP A 120 11.18 -4.22 -7.43
N VAL A 121 10.80 -3.16 -8.16
CA VAL A 121 10.72 -1.81 -7.59
C VAL A 121 9.43 -1.72 -6.77
N PHE A 122 9.60 -1.61 -5.45
CA PHE A 122 8.50 -1.38 -4.51
C PHE A 122 8.43 0.08 -4.09
N TYR A 123 7.23 0.65 -4.05
CA TYR A 123 7.01 1.87 -3.26
C TYR A 123 6.68 1.50 -1.83
N THR A 124 7.59 1.91 -0.95
CA THR A 124 7.51 1.62 0.46
C THR A 124 7.14 2.85 1.26
N ILE A 125 6.16 2.74 2.14
CA ILE A 125 5.94 3.75 3.17
C ILE A 125 6.89 3.48 4.33
N VAL A 126 7.52 4.54 4.83
CA VAL A 126 8.31 4.52 6.07
C VAL A 126 7.46 5.17 7.17
N PRO A 127 6.80 4.39 8.05
CA PRO A 127 6.11 4.95 9.20
C PRO A 127 7.17 5.49 10.17
N ASP A 128 7.07 6.78 10.52
CA ASP A 128 7.95 7.52 11.43
C ASP A 128 9.36 7.91 10.93
N LYS A 129 9.40 8.96 10.10
CA LYS A 129 10.30 10.11 10.36
C LYS A 129 9.54 11.43 10.21
N PRO A 130 9.40 12.25 11.28
CA PRO A 130 8.81 13.56 11.15
C PRO A 130 9.70 14.45 10.27
N GLY A 131 9.19 14.88 9.11
CA GLY A 131 9.79 15.93 8.29
C GLY A 131 10.48 15.49 6.99
N GLU A 132 10.53 14.19 6.66
CA GLU A 132 11.10 13.72 5.40
C GLU A 132 10.14 12.75 4.71
N ASN A 133 9.21 13.29 3.91
CA ASN A 133 8.54 12.51 2.88
C ASN A 133 9.61 12.08 1.87
N ILE A 134 10.08 10.85 1.95
CA ILE A 134 10.94 10.30 0.90
C ILE A 134 10.38 8.99 0.41
N ILE A 135 9.39 9.10 -0.48
CA ILE A 135 9.19 8.09 -1.52
C ILE A 135 10.53 7.99 -2.26
N ARG A 136 11.28 6.90 -2.07
CA ARG A 136 12.49 6.59 -2.84
C ARG A 136 12.23 5.37 -3.71
N MET A 137 12.54 5.48 -5.00
CA MET A 137 12.54 4.36 -5.93
C MET A 137 13.85 3.58 -5.76
N PHE A 138 13.77 2.26 -5.66
CA PHE A 138 14.94 1.38 -5.68
C PHE A 138 14.90 0.56 -6.97
N GLU A 139 16.00 0.55 -7.70
CA GLU A 139 16.24 -0.39 -8.79
C GLU A 139 17.13 -1.51 -8.22
N GLU A 140 16.76 -2.78 -8.46
CA GLU A 140 17.64 -3.94 -8.22
C GLU A 140 18.78 -4.01 -9.26
#